data_AF-A0A935Y2A9-F1
#
_entry.id   AF-A0A935Y2A9-F1
#
_cell.length_a   1.000
_cell.length_b   1.000
_cell.length_c   1.000
_cell.angle_alpha   90.00
_cell.angle_beta   90.00
_cell.angle_gamma   90.00
#
_symmetry.space_group_name_H-M   'P 1'
#
loop_
_entity.id
_entity.type
_entity.pdbx_description
1 polymer ?
#
loop_
_entity_poly.entity_id
_entity_poly.type
_entity_poly.pdbx_seq_one_letter_code
_entity_poly.pdbx_strand_id
1 'polypeptide(L)'
;MNESRDVSSAGAVSVFRSAGEACRYLEHWWVENSEGFAFSATGHHLVLGVDSNGSVIVTATEPHADGGAIVLSWLSALAESVLEARRVRATQGKSILGIHDESGRLPRTIEGLVAYVGFDD
;
A
#
# COMPACT_ATOMS: atom_id res chain seq x y z
N MET A 1 -8.41 8.17 -10.08
CA MET A 1 -6.93 8.17 -10.13
C MET A 1 -6.49 9.44 -9.42
N ASN A 2 -5.73 9.34 -8.33
CA ASN A 2 -5.40 10.51 -7.52
C ASN A 2 -4.04 11.05 -7.99
N GLU A 3 -4.05 12.19 -8.68
CA GLU A 3 -2.86 12.88 -9.22
C GLU A 3 -2.14 13.74 -8.15
N SER A 4 -2.43 13.51 -6.87
CA SER A 4 -1.91 14.36 -5.79
C SER A 4 -0.41 14.15 -5.57
N ARG A 5 0.34 15.25 -5.64
CA ARG A 5 1.77 15.32 -5.30
C ARG A 5 2.03 15.45 -3.79
N ASP A 6 0.99 15.33 -2.99
CA ASP A 6 1.08 15.37 -1.54
C ASP A 6 0.97 13.95 -0.97
N VAL A 7 2.04 13.50 -0.30
CA VAL A 7 2.14 12.20 0.39
C VAL A 7 1.00 11.99 1.39
N SER A 8 0.41 13.08 1.89
CA SER A 8 -0.72 13.08 2.83
C SER A 8 -2.08 12.84 2.16
N SER A 9 -2.15 12.89 0.83
CA SER A 9 -3.41 12.83 0.07
C SER A 9 -3.84 11.41 -0.27
N ALA A 10 -5.15 11.16 -0.20
CA ALA A 10 -5.73 9.82 -0.28
C ALA A 10 -5.56 9.11 -1.66
N GLY A 11 -4.49 8.36 -1.87
CA GLY A 11 -4.20 7.56 -3.05
C GLY A 11 -2.86 7.92 -3.69
N ALA A 12 -2.14 8.87 -3.10
CA ALA A 12 -0.81 9.31 -3.52
C ALA A 12 0.29 8.33 -3.10
N VAL A 13 0.02 7.40 -2.17
CA VAL A 13 1.04 6.49 -1.62
C VAL A 13 0.68 5.04 -1.93
N SER A 14 1.62 4.35 -2.56
CA SER A 14 1.63 2.90 -2.70
C SER A 14 2.63 2.30 -1.72
N VAL A 15 2.17 1.39 -0.86
CA VAL A 15 3.02 0.70 0.14
C VAL A 15 3.32 -0.70 -0.35
N PHE A 16 4.59 -1.10 -0.33
CA PHE A 16 5.04 -2.44 -0.74
C PHE A 16 5.82 -3.13 0.39
N ARG A 17 5.76 -4.47 0.48
CA ARG A 17 6.54 -5.21 1.48
C ARG A 17 8.04 -5.13 1.18
N SER A 18 8.40 -5.05 -0.11
CA SER A 18 9.78 -4.94 -0.56
C SER A 18 9.93 -4.10 -1.83
N ALA A 19 11.16 -3.65 -2.09
CA ALA A 19 11.54 -3.01 -3.34
C ALA A 19 11.24 -3.89 -4.58
N GLY A 20 11.50 -5.20 -4.49
CA GLY A 20 11.27 -6.13 -5.60
C GLY A 20 9.79 -6.38 -5.90
N GLU A 21 8.91 -6.17 -4.93
CA GLU A 21 7.46 -6.18 -5.16
C GLU A 21 7.01 -4.90 -5.87
N ALA A 22 7.52 -3.74 -5.43
CA ALA A 22 7.25 -2.46 -6.09
C ALA A 22 7.62 -2.50 -7.58
N CYS A 23 8.79 -3.04 -7.92
CA CYS A 23 9.24 -3.19 -9.32
C CYS A 23 8.37 -4.14 -10.17
N ARG A 24 7.74 -5.15 -9.56
CA ARG A 24 6.86 -6.09 -10.28
C ARG A 24 5.46 -5.55 -10.48
N TYR A 25 4.98 -4.75 -9.53
CA TYR A 25 3.62 -4.25 -9.52
C TYR A 25 3.45 -2.93 -10.27
N LEU A 26 4.47 -2.07 -10.25
CA LEU A 26 4.40 -0.77 -10.88
C LEU A 26 4.78 -0.86 -12.35
N GLU A 27 3.97 -0.21 -13.18
CA GLU A 27 4.19 -0.06 -14.61
C GLU A 27 5.14 1.10 -14.89
N HIS A 28 5.89 1.04 -16.00
CA HIS A 28 6.86 2.10 -16.35
C HIS A 28 6.20 3.49 -16.44
N TRP A 29 4.97 3.56 -16.94
CA TRP A 29 4.27 4.83 -17.15
C TRP A 29 3.94 5.50 -15.81
N TRP A 30 3.72 4.72 -14.75
CA TRP A 30 3.48 5.25 -13.40
C TRP A 30 4.71 6.00 -12.88
N VAL A 31 5.89 5.45 -13.16
CA VAL A 31 7.19 6.03 -12.78
C VAL A 31 7.50 7.26 -13.62
N GLU A 32 7.37 7.17 -14.95
CA GLU A 32 7.66 8.27 -15.87
C GLU A 32 6.76 9.49 -15.63
N ASN A 33 5.48 9.27 -15.31
CA ASN A 33 4.52 10.33 -15.05
C ASN A 33 4.55 10.85 -13.60
N SER A 34 5.32 10.22 -12.70
CA SER A 34 5.36 10.55 -11.27
C SER A 34 3.96 10.55 -10.63
N GLU A 35 3.20 9.49 -10.87
CA GLU A 35 1.79 9.34 -10.44
C GLU A 35 1.61 9.19 -8.92
N GLY A 36 2.69 9.08 -8.15
CA GLY A 36 2.64 9.02 -6.69
C GLY A 36 3.98 8.70 -6.05
N PHE A 37 3.91 8.20 -4.82
CA PHE A 37 5.04 7.84 -3.97
C PHE A 37 5.00 6.36 -3.62
N ALA A 38 6.15 5.69 -3.71
CA ALA A 38 6.29 4.31 -3.28
C ALA A 38 7.03 4.26 -1.94
N PHE A 39 6.43 3.60 -0.94
CA PHE A 39 7.06 3.38 0.36
C PHE A 39 7.24 1.90 0.63
N SER A 40 8.35 1.53 1.25
CA SER A 40 8.50 0.20 1.84
C SER A 40 7.67 0.10 3.12
N ALA A 41 7.32 -1.12 3.52
CA ALA A 41 6.64 -1.39 4.79
C ALA A 41 7.41 -0.85 6.03
N THR A 42 8.73 -0.63 5.92
CA THR A 42 9.54 -0.05 7.00
C THR A 42 9.53 1.48 7.04
N GLY A 43 8.79 2.15 6.14
CA GLY A 43 8.71 3.61 6.07
C GLY A 43 9.78 4.28 5.23
N HIS A 44 10.64 3.53 4.54
CA HIS A 44 11.56 4.15 3.58
C HIS A 44 10.85 4.53 2.28
N HIS A 45 11.20 5.70 1.74
CA HIS A 45 10.78 6.12 0.41
C HIS A 45 11.60 5.36 -0.63
N LEU A 46 10.91 4.75 -1.60
CA LEU A 46 11.52 4.04 -2.72
C LEU A 46 11.59 4.99 -3.91
N VAL A 47 12.80 5.43 -4.25
CA VAL A 47 13.02 6.22 -5.46
C VAL A 47 13.03 5.26 -6.63
N LEU A 48 12.10 5.46 -7.57
CA LEU A 48 11.93 4.59 -8.72
C LEU A 48 12.56 5.21 -9.97
N GLY A 49 12.97 4.34 -10.88
CA GLY A 49 13.39 4.69 -12.22
C GLY A 49 12.99 3.61 -13.20
N VAL A 50 13.28 3.83 -14.47
CA VAL A 50 13.07 2.86 -15.55
C VAL A 50 14.43 2.55 -16.16
N ASP A 51 14.73 1.26 -16.33
CA ASP A 51 15.97 0.82 -16.96
C ASP A 51 15.92 0.94 -18.50
N SER A 52 17.02 0.58 -19.18
CA SER A 52 17.09 0.63 -20.65
C SER A 52 16.11 -0.32 -21.36
N ASN A 53 15.52 -1.28 -20.64
CA ASN A 53 14.57 -2.25 -21.18
C ASN A 53 13.11 -1.85 -20.88
N GLY A 54 12.88 -0.70 -20.26
CA GLY A 54 11.53 -0.27 -19.87
C GLY A 54 11.01 -0.94 -18.60
N SER A 55 11.88 -1.56 -17.80
CA SER A 55 11.51 -2.20 -16.54
C SER A 55 11.64 -1.22 -15.36
N VAL A 56 10.69 -1.28 -14.41
CA VAL A 56 10.77 -0.46 -13.19
C VAL A 56 11.86 -0.99 -12.27
N ILE A 57 12.73 -0.10 -11.83
CA ILE A 57 13.83 -0.37 -10.90
C ILE A 57 13.77 0.59 -9.70
N VAL A 58 14.26 0.14 -8.54
CA VAL A 58 14.53 1.03 -7.41
C VAL A 58 15.93 1.61 -7.58
N THR A 59 16.03 2.93 -7.75
CA THR A 59 17.29 3.66 -7.93
C THR A 59 17.90 4.07 -6.59
N ALA A 60 17.06 4.32 -5.58
CA ALA A 60 17.49 4.57 -4.21
C ALA A 60 16.42 4.18 -3.18
N THR A 61 16.84 3.95 -1.95
CA THR A 61 15.96 3.79 -0.79
C THR A 61 16.36 4.81 0.24
N GLU A 62 15.46 5.75 0.52
CA GLU A 62 15.75 6.93 1.32
C GLU A 62 14.96 6.89 2.64
N PRO A 63 15.61 7.21 3.78
CA PRO A 63 14.87 7.40 5.02
C PRO A 63 13.96 8.63 4.88
N HIS A 64 12.71 8.49 5.30
CA HIS A 64 11.74 9.58 5.35
C HIS A 64 11.38 9.85 6.81
N ALA A 65 11.46 11.11 7.25
CA ALA A 65 11.29 11.49 8.66
C ALA A 65 9.99 10.93 9.27
N ASP A 66 8.88 11.04 8.52
CA ASP A 66 7.56 10.56 8.95
C ASP A 66 7.14 9.25 8.28
N GLY A 67 8.07 8.53 7.64
CA GLY A 67 7.75 7.39 6.78
C GLY A 67 6.96 6.28 7.48
N GLY A 68 7.32 5.96 8.72
CA GLY A 68 6.57 4.98 9.52
C GLY A 68 5.14 5.42 9.84
N ALA A 69 4.93 6.70 10.13
CA ALA A 69 3.60 7.25 10.41
C ALA A 69 2.74 7.29 9.14
N ILE A 70 3.34 7.66 8.00
CA ILE A 70 2.69 7.64 6.68
C ILE A 70 2.23 6.21 6.35
N VAL A 71 3.13 5.24 6.43
CA VAL A 71 2.81 3.83 6.15
C VAL A 71 1.73 3.30 7.08
N LEU A 72 1.81 3.58 8.38
CA LEU A 72 0.81 3.15 9.35
C LEU A 72 -0.58 3.75 9.04
N SER A 73 -0.65 5.05 8.73
CA SER A 73 -1.89 5.73 8.34
C SER A 73 -2.51 5.09 7.10
N TRP A 74 -1.68 4.87 6.08
CA TRP A 74 -2.07 4.27 4.81
C TRP A 74 -2.59 2.84 4.96
N LEU A 75 -1.85 2.00 5.66
CA LEU A 75 -2.24 0.62 5.91
C LEU A 75 -3.52 0.53 6.75
N SER A 76 -3.72 1.48 7.69
CA SER A 76 -4.95 1.54 8.50
C SER A 76 -6.16 1.86 7.64
N ALA A 77 -6.08 2.89 6.78
CA ALA A 77 -7.16 3.26 5.87
C ALA A 77 -7.48 2.14 4.86
N LEU A 78 -6.45 1.44 4.38
CA LEU A 78 -6.63 0.28 3.49
C LEU A 78 -7.30 -0.89 4.22
N ALA A 79 -6.89 -1.19 5.45
CA ALA A 79 -7.51 -2.23 6.27
C ALA A 79 -9.00 -1.93 6.56
N GLU A 80 -9.35 -0.67 6.80
CA GLU A 80 -10.76 -0.24 6.92
C GLU A 80 -11.55 -0.50 5.64
N SER A 81 -10.97 -0.15 4.48
CA SER A 81 -11.60 -0.38 3.17
C SER A 81 -11.79 -1.87 2.88
N VAL A 82 -10.79 -2.71 3.21
CA VAL A 82 -10.86 -4.16 3.08
C VAL A 82 -11.93 -4.76 4.00
N LEU A 83 -12.00 -4.30 5.26
CA LEU A 83 -13.03 -4.72 6.21
C LEU A 83 -14.42 -4.43 5.67
N GLU A 84 -14.64 -3.22 5.14
CA GLU A 84 -15.94 -2.84 4.58
C GLU A 84 -16.30 -3.69 3.37
N ALA A 85 -15.34 -3.93 2.46
CA ALA A 85 -15.56 -4.82 1.32
C ALA A 85 -15.93 -6.25 1.77
N ARG A 86 -15.29 -6.79 2.81
CA ARG A 86 -15.63 -8.10 3.39
C ARG A 86 -17.03 -8.10 3.99
N ARG A 87 -17.42 -7.04 4.72
CA ARG A 87 -18.77 -6.89 5.28
C ARG A 87 -19.83 -6.87 4.19
N VAL A 88 -19.62 -6.12 3.12
CA VAL A 88 -20.52 -6.09 1.96
C VAL A 88 -20.63 -7.45 1.29
N ARG A 89 -19.52 -8.21 1.14
CA ARG A 89 -19.58 -9.58 0.61
C ARG A 89 -20.35 -10.52 1.53
N ALA A 90 -20.21 -10.37 2.84
CA ALA A 90 -20.92 -11.17 3.82
C ALA A 90 -22.43 -10.91 3.83
N THR A 91 -22.86 -9.65 3.72
CA THR A 91 -24.30 -9.32 3.60
C THR A 91 -24.91 -9.86 2.31
N GLN A 92 -24.11 -10.05 1.26
CA GLN A 92 -24.50 -10.72 0.02
C GLN A 92 -24.44 -12.25 0.10
N GLY A 93 -24.08 -12.83 1.25
CA GLY A 93 -23.95 -14.28 1.44
C GLY A 93 -22.75 -14.89 0.70
N LYS A 94 -21.79 -14.08 0.24
CA LYS A 94 -20.62 -14.54 -0.53
C LYS A 94 -19.44 -14.95 0.35
N SER A 95 -19.47 -14.63 1.64
CA SER A 95 -18.43 -14.95 2.61
C SER A 95 -18.97 -14.98 4.03
N ILE A 96 -18.34 -15.74 4.92
CA ILE A 96 -18.57 -15.68 6.37
C ILE A 96 -17.47 -14.84 6.99
N LEU A 97 -17.83 -13.88 7.85
CA LEU A 97 -16.86 -13.07 8.57
C LEU A 97 -16.27 -13.84 9.75
N GLY A 98 -14.99 -13.63 10.03
CA GLY A 98 -14.40 -14.05 11.29
C GLY A 98 -14.81 -13.13 12.44
N ILE A 99 -14.67 -13.60 13.68
CA ILE A 99 -15.03 -12.87 14.91
C ILE A 99 -14.38 -11.47 14.96
N HIS A 100 -13.15 -11.33 14.49
CA HIS A 100 -12.44 -10.05 14.47
C HIS A 100 -13.07 -9.05 13.50
N ASP A 101 -13.41 -9.47 12.29
CA ASP A 101 -14.04 -8.64 11.25
C ASP A 101 -15.47 -8.24 11.65
N GLU A 102 -16.21 -9.15 12.29
CA GLU A 102 -17.53 -8.83 12.88
C GLU A 102 -17.41 -7.74 13.94
N SER A 103 -16.44 -7.87 14.85
CA SER A 103 -16.19 -6.88 15.91
C SER A 103 -15.56 -5.57 15.41
N GLY A 104 -15.15 -5.50 14.14
CA GLY A 104 -14.48 -4.35 13.54
C GLY A 104 -13.09 -4.06 14.12
N ARG A 105 -12.43 -5.06 14.73
CA ARG A 105 -11.11 -4.88 15.35
C ARG A 105 -10.01 -5.09 14.33
N LEU A 106 -9.38 -3.99 13.91
CA LEU A 106 -8.21 -4.01 13.03
C LEU A 106 -6.90 -4.12 13.83
N PRO A 107 -5.84 -4.71 13.24
CA PRO A 107 -4.49 -4.60 13.77
C PRO A 107 -4.03 -3.15 13.88
N ARG A 108 -3.07 -2.87 14.78
CA ARG A 108 -2.53 -1.52 15.02
C ARG A 108 -1.03 -1.40 14.74
N THR A 109 -0.42 -2.48 14.27
CA THR A 109 0.99 -2.52 13.87
C THR A 109 1.07 -2.65 12.36
N ILE A 110 2.16 -2.16 11.78
CA ILE A 110 2.40 -2.26 10.34
C ILE A 110 2.38 -3.74 9.90
N GLU A 111 3.06 -4.62 10.62
CA GLU A 111 3.12 -6.05 10.29
C GLU A 111 1.74 -6.69 10.33
N GLY A 112 0.94 -6.36 11.35
CA GLY A 112 -0.42 -6.86 11.49
C GLY A 112 -1.33 -6.36 10.37
N LEU A 113 -1.21 -5.09 9.99
CA LEU A 113 -2.00 -4.50 8.91
C LEU A 113 -1.60 -5.07 7.54
N VAL A 114 -0.30 -5.23 7.26
CA VAL A 114 0.21 -5.88 6.04
C VAL A 114 -0.32 -7.31 5.91
N ALA A 115 -0.35 -8.06 7.01
CA ALA A 115 -0.91 -9.41 7.03
C ALA A 115 -2.43 -9.42 6.82
N TYR A 116 -3.15 -8.43 7.37
CA TYR A 116 -4.60 -8.33 7.28
C TYR A 116 -5.10 -7.92 5.90
N VAL A 117 -4.47 -6.92 5.29
CA VAL A 117 -4.81 -6.42 3.95
C VAL A 117 -4.60 -7.51 2.91
N GLY A 118 -3.51 -8.27 3.05
CA GLY A 118 -3.09 -9.25 2.06
C GLY A 118 -2.56 -8.54 0.82
N PHE A 119 -1.25 -8.51 0.66
CA PHE A 119 -0.65 -8.29 -0.66
C PHE A 119 -0.68 -9.66 -1.34
N ASP A 120 -1.47 -9.80 -2.40
CA ASP A 120 -1.48 -10.99 -3.24
C ASP A 120 -0.07 -11.16 -3.85
N ASP A 121 0.54 -12.33 -3.65
CA ASP A 121 1.84 -12.71 -4.22
C ASP A 121 1.80 -12.90 -5.74
#